data_AF-A0A399D553-F1
#
_entry.id   AF-A0A399D553-F1
#
_cell.length_a   1.000
_cell.length_b   1.000
_cell.length_c   1.000
_cell.angle_alpha   90.00
_cell.angle_beta   90.00
_cell.angle_gamma   90.00
#
_symmetry.space_group_name_H-M   'P 1'
#
loop_
_entity.id
_entity.type
_entity.pdbx_description
1 polymer ?
#
loop_
_entity_poly.entity_id
_entity_poly.type
_entity_poly.pdbx_seq_one_letter_code
_entity_poly.pdbx_strand_id
1 'polypeptide(L)'
;MLIKLGILLVGFTYAGFLPFAVKRSIQLIDFDLKKYTLSFLSNKKLYGKIYVQGYKRLLFATAILNYLFFWLLSLFYDLGENERFMQQINYSFACLTLLAFVPHNIYPYSRKRLVPSLQRLFHNLLALIVFVTLPVLIVMFQTAVLPDLHFLGVSGLVIIGGVVFITLISVLLNGINGVTEMLFINGISIWSIFVTIMTFIR
;
A
#
# COMPACT_ATOMS: atom_id res chain seq x y z
N MET A 1 -9.66 -23.74 -8.39
CA MET A 1 -8.22 -23.82 -8.72
C MET A 1 -7.69 -22.53 -9.35
N LEU A 2 -8.33 -22.01 -10.41
CA LEU A 2 -7.91 -20.76 -11.07
C LEU A 2 -7.88 -19.53 -10.14
N ILE A 3 -8.89 -19.37 -9.28
CA ILE A 3 -8.94 -18.24 -8.31
C ILE A 3 -7.77 -18.31 -7.32
N LYS A 4 -7.50 -19.49 -6.73
CA LYS A 4 -6.35 -19.70 -5.83
C LYS A 4 -5.03 -19.34 -6.52
N LEU A 5 -4.82 -19.83 -7.75
CA LEU A 5 -3.63 -19.50 -8.54
C LEU A 5 -3.52 -17.99 -8.79
N GLY A 6 -4.63 -17.31 -9.09
CA GLY A 6 -4.67 -15.86 -9.20
C GLY A 6 -4.25 -15.15 -7.92
N ILE A 7 -4.78 -15.57 -6.76
CA ILE A 7 -4.41 -15.03 -5.45
C ILE A 7 -2.91 -15.24 -5.18
N LEU A 8 -2.37 -16.42 -5.52
CA LEU A 8 -0.94 -16.70 -5.36
C LEU A 8 -0.07 -15.81 -6.25
N LEU A 9 -0.40 -15.69 -7.54
CA LEU A 9 0.38 -14.88 -8.49
C LEU A 9 0.34 -13.39 -8.12
N VAL A 10 -0.85 -12.88 -7.79
CA VAL A 10 -1.03 -11.49 -7.37
C VAL A 10 -0.36 -11.26 -6.02
N GLY A 11 -0.58 -12.12 -5.04
CA GLY A 11 0.03 -12.05 -3.71
C GLY A 11 1.55 -12.10 -3.77
N PHE A 12 2.14 -13.01 -4.56
CA PHE A 12 3.59 -13.07 -4.77
C PHE A 12 4.14 -11.79 -5.40
N THR A 13 3.45 -11.25 -6.41
CA THR A 13 3.89 -10.03 -7.09
C THR A 13 3.77 -8.81 -6.18
N TYR A 14 2.65 -8.68 -5.48
CA TYR A 14 2.30 -7.57 -4.61
C TYR A 14 3.13 -7.55 -3.32
N ALA A 15 3.25 -8.71 -2.65
CA ALA A 15 3.92 -8.83 -1.36
C ALA A 15 5.43 -9.09 -1.48
N GLY A 16 5.87 -9.75 -2.54
CA GLY A 16 7.27 -10.15 -2.71
C GLY A 16 8.01 -9.32 -3.73
N PHE A 17 7.65 -9.51 -5.01
CA PHE A 17 8.43 -9.00 -6.14
C PHE A 17 8.52 -7.46 -6.15
N LEU A 18 7.39 -6.78 -5.93
CA LEU A 18 7.30 -5.32 -6.04
C LEU A 18 8.09 -4.61 -4.92
N PRO A 19 7.95 -4.94 -3.62
CA PRO A 19 8.79 -4.38 -2.56
C PRO A 19 10.29 -4.67 -2.75
N PHE A 20 10.63 -5.89 -3.19
CA PHE A 20 12.03 -6.26 -3.47
C PHE A 20 12.62 -5.43 -4.61
N ALA A 21 11.90 -5.30 -5.73
CA ALA A 21 12.33 -4.51 -6.87
C ALA A 21 12.54 -3.04 -6.48
N VAL A 22 11.61 -2.46 -5.71
CA VAL A 22 11.73 -1.09 -5.19
C VAL A 22 12.98 -0.94 -4.33
N LYS A 23 13.19 -1.83 -3.35
CA LYS A 23 14.37 -1.80 -2.48
C LYS A 23 15.66 -1.88 -3.29
N ARG A 24 15.73 -2.78 -4.27
CA ARG A 24 16.91 -2.95 -5.14
C ARG A 24 17.15 -1.72 -6.01
N SER A 25 16.11 -1.13 -6.58
CA SER A 25 16.24 0.09 -7.38
C SER A 25 16.71 1.30 -6.56
N ILE A 26 16.28 1.41 -5.30
CA ILE A 26 16.71 2.49 -4.40
C ILE A 26 18.17 2.34 -4.01
N GLN A 27 18.67 1.11 -3.86
CA GLN A 27 20.10 0.87 -3.58
C GLN A 27 21.04 1.29 -4.72
N LEU A 28 20.53 1.43 -5.94
CA LEU A 28 21.31 1.85 -7.11
C LEU A 28 21.42 3.38 -7.23
N ILE A 29 20.76 4.13 -6.34
CA ILE A 29 20.78 5.60 -6.30
C ILE A 29 21.19 6.06 -4.90
N ASP A 30 21.84 7.22 -4.79
CA ASP A 30 22.15 7.83 -3.49
C ASP A 30 20.87 8.40 -2.86
N PHE A 31 20.06 7.51 -2.27
CA PHE A 31 18.76 7.81 -1.70
C PHE A 31 18.71 7.45 -0.22
N ASP A 32 18.73 8.48 0.64
CA ASP A 32 18.66 8.30 2.08
C ASP A 32 17.21 8.09 2.56
N LEU A 33 16.84 6.83 2.77
CA LEU A 33 15.53 6.43 3.31
C LEU A 33 15.25 6.97 4.72
N LYS A 34 16.28 7.33 5.51
CA LYS A 34 16.07 7.93 6.84
C LYS A 34 15.57 9.36 6.73
N LYS A 35 15.87 10.02 5.61
CA LYS A 35 15.57 11.44 5.38
C LYS A 35 14.39 11.66 4.43
N TYR A 36 14.22 10.80 3.42
CA TYR A 36 13.23 10.99 2.37
C TYR A 36 12.27 9.81 2.24
N THR A 37 11.00 10.12 2.00
CA THR A 37 9.95 9.15 1.64
C THR A 37 10.10 8.71 0.18
N LEU A 38 9.64 7.51 -0.17
CA LEU A 38 9.62 6.97 -1.53
C LEU A 38 8.92 7.89 -2.52
N SER A 39 7.95 8.68 -2.06
CA SER A 39 7.28 9.70 -2.86
C SER A 39 8.23 10.76 -3.43
N PHE A 40 9.43 10.95 -2.87
CA PHE A 40 10.45 11.84 -3.45
C PHE A 40 10.96 11.37 -4.81
N LEU A 41 10.84 10.08 -5.14
CA LEU A 41 11.15 9.55 -6.48
C LEU A 41 10.25 10.15 -7.57
N SER A 42 9.08 10.68 -7.20
CA SER A 42 8.21 11.43 -8.12
C SER A 42 8.70 12.86 -8.42
N ASN A 43 9.81 13.30 -7.80
CA ASN A 43 10.37 14.61 -8.04
C ASN A 43 11.25 14.65 -9.30
N LYS A 44 10.73 15.29 -10.35
CA LYS A 44 11.41 15.44 -11.64
C LYS A 44 12.74 16.20 -11.55
N LYS A 45 12.88 17.17 -10.63
CA LYS A 45 14.09 17.99 -10.52
C LYS A 45 15.25 17.25 -9.87
N LEU A 46 14.96 16.33 -8.95
CA LEU A 46 15.99 15.55 -8.25
C LEU A 46 16.39 14.29 -9.02
N TYR A 47 15.42 13.53 -9.53
CA TYR A 47 15.67 12.19 -10.09
C TYR A 47 15.41 12.09 -11.60
N GLY A 48 14.90 13.15 -12.23
CA GLY A 48 14.64 13.16 -13.68
C GLY A 48 13.37 12.40 -14.10
N LYS A 49 13.02 12.49 -15.38
CA LYS A 49 11.72 12.04 -15.92
C LYS A 49 11.51 10.52 -15.84
N ILE A 50 12.59 9.74 -15.98
CA ILE A 50 12.54 8.28 -15.99
C ILE A 50 12.06 7.75 -14.63
N TYR A 51 12.61 8.26 -13.53
CA TYR A 51 12.22 7.84 -12.18
C TYR A 51 10.80 8.28 -11.83
N VAL A 52 10.37 9.48 -12.23
CA VAL A 52 8.97 9.91 -12.06
C VAL A 52 8.00 8.98 -12.78
N GLN A 53 8.31 8.61 -14.03
CA GLN A 53 7.49 7.67 -14.80
C GLN A 53 7.49 6.27 -14.18
N GLY A 54 8.65 5.79 -13.71
CA GLY A 54 8.78 4.52 -13.00
C GLY A 54 7.93 4.48 -11.73
N TYR A 55 8.04 5.50 -10.89
CA TYR A 55 7.24 5.61 -9.66
C TYR A 55 5.73 5.68 -9.93
N LYS A 56 5.31 6.43 -10.97
CA LYS A 56 3.90 6.46 -11.38
C LYS A 56 3.40 5.09 -11.84
N ARG A 57 4.18 4.39 -12.68
CA ARG A 57 3.85 3.04 -13.15
C ARG A 57 3.79 2.05 -11.99
N LEU A 58 4.70 2.17 -11.03
CA LEU A 58 4.74 1.36 -9.83
C LEU A 58 3.45 1.54 -9.01
N LEU A 59 3.08 2.78 -8.66
CA LEU A 59 1.85 3.05 -7.90
C LEU A 59 0.59 2.55 -8.62
N PHE A 60 0.54 2.72 -9.94
CA PHE A 60 -0.58 2.23 -10.74
C PHE A 60 -0.64 0.69 -10.76
N ALA A 61 0.50 0.02 -10.91
CA ALA A 61 0.59 -1.43 -10.81
C ALA A 61 0.18 -1.93 -9.41
N THR A 62 0.62 -1.25 -8.35
CA THR A 62 0.22 -1.53 -6.96
C THR A 62 -1.28 -1.38 -6.77
N ALA A 63 -1.91 -0.34 -7.35
CA ALA A 63 -3.36 -0.15 -7.29
C ALA A 63 -4.11 -1.31 -7.93
N ILE A 64 -3.72 -1.71 -9.15
CA ILE A 64 -4.34 -2.83 -9.88
C ILE A 64 -4.16 -4.14 -9.11
N LEU A 65 -2.94 -4.44 -8.66
CA LEU A 65 -2.66 -5.66 -7.91
C LEU A 65 -3.45 -5.71 -6.60
N ASN A 66 -3.53 -4.58 -5.88
CA ASN A 66 -4.32 -4.48 -4.66
C ASN A 66 -5.81 -4.77 -4.92
N TYR A 67 -6.39 -4.13 -5.93
CA TYR A 67 -7.78 -4.36 -6.32
C TYR A 67 -8.03 -5.84 -6.66
N LEU A 68 -7.20 -6.40 -7.55
CA LEU A 68 -7.32 -7.80 -7.97
C LEU A 68 -7.16 -8.76 -6.79
N PHE A 69 -6.23 -8.49 -5.87
CA PHE A 69 -6.00 -9.34 -4.70
C PHE A 69 -7.24 -9.44 -3.84
N PHE A 70 -7.79 -8.31 -3.41
CA PHE A 70 -8.99 -8.29 -2.54
C PHE A 70 -10.25 -8.75 -3.28
N TRP A 71 -10.36 -8.47 -4.57
CA TRP A 71 -11.47 -8.99 -5.38
C TRP A 71 -11.43 -10.52 -5.48
N LEU A 72 -10.28 -11.11 -5.74
CA LEU A 72 -10.14 -12.58 -5.78
C LEU A 72 -10.37 -13.21 -4.41
N LEU A 73 -9.93 -12.55 -3.33
CA LEU A 73 -10.25 -12.99 -1.96
C LEU A 73 -11.76 -12.94 -1.70
N SER A 74 -12.43 -11.87 -2.12
CA SER A 74 -13.89 -11.75 -2.02
C SER A 74 -14.60 -12.91 -2.74
N LEU A 75 -14.18 -13.23 -3.96
CA LEU A 75 -14.72 -14.36 -4.72
C LEU A 75 -14.42 -15.71 -4.07
N PHE A 76 -13.25 -15.88 -3.47
CA PHE A 76 -12.86 -17.16 -2.87
C PHE A 76 -13.57 -17.44 -1.54
N TYR A 77 -13.76 -16.39 -0.73
CA TYR A 77 -14.39 -16.47 0.59
C TYR A 77 -15.88 -16.13 0.58
N ASP A 78 -16.49 -15.94 -0.60
CA ASP A 78 -17.90 -15.59 -0.80
C ASP A 78 -18.33 -14.32 -0.05
N LEU A 79 -17.50 -13.27 -0.13
CA LEU A 79 -17.71 -11.99 0.56
C LEU A 79 -18.40 -10.94 -0.31
N GLY A 80 -18.94 -11.34 -1.47
CA GLY A 80 -19.53 -10.43 -2.46
C GLY A 80 -20.70 -9.61 -1.92
N GLU A 81 -21.48 -10.19 -1.01
CA GLU A 81 -22.62 -9.55 -0.34
C GLU A 81 -22.20 -8.53 0.74
N ASN A 82 -20.92 -8.48 1.10
CA ASN A 82 -20.42 -7.48 2.04
C ASN A 82 -20.19 -6.14 1.32
N GLU A 83 -21.29 -5.40 1.13
CA GLU A 83 -21.29 -4.14 0.38
C GLU A 83 -20.21 -3.15 0.86
N ARG A 84 -20.03 -3.03 2.18
CA ARG A 84 -19.03 -2.13 2.76
C ARG A 84 -17.61 -2.53 2.37
N PHE A 85 -17.30 -3.82 2.44
CA PHE A 85 -15.99 -4.33 2.02
C PHE A 85 -15.78 -4.10 0.52
N MET A 86 -16.78 -4.38 -0.32
CA MET A 86 -16.70 -4.16 -1.76
C MET A 86 -16.51 -2.68 -2.13
N GLN A 87 -17.22 -1.77 -1.46
CA GLN A 87 -17.02 -0.32 -1.62
C GLN A 87 -15.61 0.11 -1.20
N GLN A 88 -15.10 -0.45 -0.10
CA GLN A 88 -13.75 -0.12 0.39
C GLN A 88 -12.66 -0.57 -0.58
N ILE A 89 -12.83 -1.69 -1.30
CA ILE A 89 -11.92 -2.11 -2.38
C ILE A 89 -11.87 -1.03 -3.46
N ASN A 90 -13.03 -0.52 -3.90
CA ASN A 90 -13.13 0.54 -4.91
C ASN A 90 -12.49 1.84 -4.43
N TYR A 91 -12.75 2.26 -3.19
CA TYR A 91 -12.16 3.48 -2.61
C TYR A 91 -10.64 3.36 -2.49
N SER A 92 -10.13 2.22 -2.03
CA SER A 92 -8.70 1.95 -1.95
C SER A 92 -8.05 2.03 -3.34
N PHE A 93 -8.68 1.44 -4.36
CA PHE A 93 -8.19 1.50 -5.73
C PHE A 93 -8.16 2.93 -6.28
N ALA A 94 -9.25 3.69 -6.08
CA ALA A 94 -9.33 5.07 -6.53
C ALA A 94 -8.26 5.95 -5.86
N CYS A 95 -8.08 5.83 -4.54
CA CYS A 95 -7.09 6.61 -3.80
C CYS A 95 -5.65 6.29 -4.22
N LEU A 96 -5.30 5.00 -4.33
CA LEU A 96 -3.98 4.55 -4.81
C LEU A 96 -3.71 5.03 -6.24
N THR A 97 -4.72 4.93 -7.11
CA THR A 97 -4.63 5.39 -8.49
C THR A 97 -4.41 6.89 -8.54
N LEU A 98 -5.23 7.68 -7.85
CA LEU A 98 -5.10 9.14 -7.79
C LEU A 98 -3.71 9.57 -7.29
N LEU A 99 -3.15 8.86 -6.29
CA LEU A 99 -1.83 9.17 -5.74
C LEU A 99 -0.73 9.08 -6.80
N ALA A 100 -0.87 8.16 -7.76
CA ALA A 100 0.06 8.03 -8.89
C ALA A 100 0.08 9.26 -9.82
N PHE A 101 -0.98 10.06 -9.83
CA PHE A 101 -1.10 11.24 -10.68
C PHE A 101 -0.82 12.57 -9.95
N VAL A 102 -0.63 12.56 -8.63
CA VAL A 102 -0.28 13.76 -7.85
C VAL A 102 1.22 13.75 -7.53
N PRO A 103 2.07 14.52 -8.24
CA PRO A 103 3.51 14.50 -8.02
C PRO A 103 3.87 15.11 -6.67
N HIS A 104 4.90 14.57 -6.01
CA HIS A 104 5.41 15.12 -4.76
C HIS A 104 6.15 16.44 -5.01
N ASN A 105 5.77 17.48 -4.28
CA ASN A 105 6.41 18.79 -4.37
C ASN A 105 7.20 19.11 -3.09
N ILE A 106 8.48 19.45 -3.27
CA ILE A 106 9.46 19.67 -2.19
C ILE A 106 9.45 21.12 -1.69
N TYR A 107 8.91 22.07 -2.47
CA TYR A 107 8.90 23.47 -2.06
C TYR A 107 8.10 23.68 -0.76
N PRO A 108 8.59 24.54 0.15
CA PRO A 108 7.88 24.88 1.38
C PRO A 108 6.53 25.53 1.07
N TYR A 109 5.56 25.36 1.97
CA TYR A 109 4.27 26.04 1.87
C TYR A 109 4.50 27.54 1.77
N SER A 110 3.94 28.17 0.74
CA SER A 110 4.08 29.59 0.50
C SER A 110 2.82 30.16 -0.09
N ARG A 111 2.28 31.21 0.54
CA ARG A 111 1.13 31.97 0.01
C ARG A 111 1.43 32.62 -1.35
N LYS A 112 2.72 32.88 -1.66
CA LYS A 112 3.15 33.40 -2.97
C LYS A 112 3.15 32.34 -4.08
N ARG A 113 3.06 31.05 -3.73
CA ARG A 113 3.06 29.90 -4.64
C ARG A 113 1.94 28.94 -4.27
N LEU A 114 0.70 29.38 -4.49
CA LEU A 114 -0.52 28.65 -4.14
C LEU A 114 -0.61 27.29 -4.84
N VAL A 115 -0.38 27.23 -6.16
CA VAL A 115 -0.49 25.96 -6.92
C VAL A 115 0.49 24.88 -6.40
N PRO A 116 1.79 25.14 -6.24
CA PRO A 116 2.71 24.17 -5.63
C PRO A 116 2.35 23.77 -4.19
N SER A 117 1.82 24.72 -3.40
CA SER A 117 1.41 24.47 -2.01
C SER A 117 0.16 23.57 -1.94
N LEU A 118 -0.82 23.81 -2.80
CA LEU A 118 -2.01 22.96 -2.94
C LEU A 118 -1.65 21.56 -3.42
N GLN A 119 -0.78 21.45 -4.42
CA GLN A 119 -0.31 20.14 -4.90
C GLN A 119 0.35 19.32 -3.78
N ARG A 120 1.19 19.96 -2.95
CA ARG A 120 1.82 19.31 -1.78
C ARG A 120 0.77 18.89 -0.75
N LEU A 121 -0.22 19.73 -0.48
CA LEU A 121 -1.32 19.41 0.44
C LEU A 121 -2.11 18.20 -0.06
N PHE A 122 -2.53 18.20 -1.33
CA PHE A 122 -3.27 17.09 -1.93
C PHE A 122 -2.46 15.79 -1.90
N HIS A 123 -1.18 15.82 -2.26
CA HIS A 123 -0.34 14.63 -2.20
C HIS A 123 -0.25 14.06 -0.78
N ASN A 124 0.02 14.91 0.21
CA ASN A 124 0.17 14.47 1.60
C ASN A 124 -1.13 13.93 2.18
N LEU A 125 -2.26 14.61 1.91
CA LEU A 125 -3.58 14.16 2.34
C LEU A 125 -3.94 12.81 1.70
N LEU A 126 -3.70 12.68 0.39
CA LEU A 126 -4.00 11.46 -0.34
C LEU A 126 -3.08 10.31 0.08
N ALA A 127 -1.80 10.57 0.32
CA ALA A 127 -0.87 9.59 0.89
C ALA A 127 -1.37 9.11 2.26
N LEU A 128 -1.76 10.03 3.16
CA LEU A 128 -2.34 9.68 4.45
C LEU A 128 -3.59 8.81 4.30
N ILE A 129 -4.51 9.18 3.41
CA ILE A 129 -5.72 8.40 3.12
C ILE A 129 -5.32 6.99 2.67
N VAL A 130 -4.40 6.86 1.71
CA VAL A 130 -3.90 5.56 1.24
C VAL A 130 -3.32 4.71 2.37
N PHE A 131 -2.50 5.32 3.24
CA PHE A 131 -1.90 4.67 4.40
C PHE A 131 -2.93 4.16 5.41
N VAL A 132 -4.11 4.78 5.49
CA VAL A 132 -5.20 4.35 6.38
C VAL A 132 -6.13 3.36 5.68
N THR A 133 -6.46 3.59 4.41
CA THR A 133 -7.46 2.79 3.68
C THR A 133 -7.05 1.34 3.54
N LEU A 134 -5.75 1.07 3.38
CA LEU A 134 -5.25 -0.29 3.15
C LEU A 134 -5.31 -1.16 4.42
N PRO A 135 -4.86 -0.71 5.61
CA PRO A 135 -5.09 -1.41 6.87
C PRO A 135 -6.57 -1.58 7.20
N VAL A 136 -7.40 -0.56 6.93
CA VAL A 136 -8.86 -0.67 7.11
C VAL A 136 -9.43 -1.78 6.22
N LEU A 137 -9.03 -1.83 4.95
CA LEU A 137 -9.46 -2.87 4.02
C LEU A 137 -9.05 -4.27 4.49
N ILE A 138 -7.83 -4.41 5.01
CA ILE A 138 -7.33 -5.65 5.61
C ILE A 138 -8.17 -6.04 6.83
N VAL A 139 -8.41 -5.12 7.75
CA VAL A 139 -9.21 -5.37 8.95
C VAL A 139 -10.63 -5.79 8.57
N MET A 140 -11.26 -5.09 7.62
CA MET A 140 -12.59 -5.44 7.13
C MET A 140 -12.64 -6.86 6.56
N PHE A 141 -11.67 -7.23 5.71
CA PHE A 141 -11.55 -8.60 5.23
C PHE A 141 -11.43 -9.60 6.38
N GLN A 142 -10.53 -9.37 7.33
CA GLN A 142 -10.30 -10.29 8.44
C GLN A 142 -11.52 -10.43 9.35
N THR A 143 -12.23 -9.33 9.60
CA THR A 143 -13.49 -9.37 10.36
C THR A 143 -14.61 -10.08 9.60
N ALA A 144 -14.63 -10.00 8.27
CA ALA A 144 -15.65 -10.64 7.45
C ALA A 144 -15.47 -12.16 7.39
N VAL A 145 -14.23 -12.66 7.36
CA VAL A 145 -13.95 -14.10 7.38
C VAL A 145 -13.93 -14.71 8.79
N LEU A 146 -13.88 -13.88 9.84
CA LEU A 146 -13.77 -14.32 11.23
C LEU A 146 -14.86 -15.32 11.67
N PRO A 147 -16.16 -15.15 11.32
CA PRO A 147 -17.21 -16.07 11.77
C PRO A 147 -16.99 -17.50 11.29
N ASP A 148 -16.54 -17.66 10.05
CA ASP A 148 -16.33 -18.98 9.44
C ASP A 148 -14.92 -19.53 9.69
N LEU A 149 -13.93 -18.63 9.84
CA LEU A 149 -12.50 -18.96 9.88
C LEU A 149 -11.80 -18.20 11.01
N HIS A 150 -12.12 -18.58 12.24
CA HIS A 150 -11.59 -17.95 13.46
C HIS A 150 -10.06 -17.85 13.47
N PHE A 151 -9.35 -18.92 13.11
CA PHE A 151 -7.88 -18.91 13.10
C PHE A 151 -7.33 -17.87 12.11
N LEU A 152 -7.81 -17.90 10.86
CA LEU A 152 -7.41 -16.95 9.82
C LEU A 152 -7.68 -15.50 10.25
N GLY A 153 -8.91 -15.25 10.72
CA GLY A 153 -9.36 -13.93 11.15
C GLY A 153 -8.53 -13.36 12.29
N VAL A 154 -8.37 -14.12 13.38
CA VAL A 154 -7.64 -13.64 14.58
C VAL A 154 -6.16 -13.44 14.27
N SER A 155 -5.48 -14.41 13.66
CA SER A 155 -4.05 -14.28 13.37
C SER A 155 -3.81 -13.16 12.35
N GLY A 156 -4.68 -13.01 11.35
CA GLY A 156 -4.62 -11.90 10.40
C GLY A 156 -4.76 -10.53 11.06
N LEU A 157 -5.69 -10.39 12.01
CA LEU A 157 -5.87 -9.17 12.82
C LEU A 157 -4.65 -8.86 13.69
N VAL A 158 -4.06 -9.88 14.33
CA VAL A 158 -2.84 -9.72 15.13
C VAL A 158 -1.67 -9.24 14.26
N ILE A 159 -1.50 -9.82 13.08
CA ILE A 159 -0.44 -9.42 12.14
C ILE A 159 -0.61 -7.96 11.74
N ILE A 160 -1.79 -7.57 11.23
CA ILE A 160 -2.00 -6.18 10.76
C ILE A 160 -1.96 -5.17 11.92
N GLY A 161 -2.47 -5.54 13.10
CA GLY A 161 -2.41 -4.71 14.29
C GLY A 161 -0.98 -4.45 14.73
N GLY A 162 -0.13 -5.47 14.74
CA GLY A 162 1.30 -5.34 15.03
C GLY A 162 2.02 -4.44 14.02
N VAL A 163 1.71 -4.59 12.73
CA VAL A 163 2.26 -3.74 11.66
C VAL A 163 1.89 -2.28 11.88
N VAL A 164 0.60 -1.98 12.05
CA VAL A 164 0.12 -0.61 12.28
C VAL A 164 0.76 0.00 13.53
N PHE A 165 0.86 -0.76 14.60
CA PHE A 165 1.46 -0.32 15.86
C PHE A 165 2.94 0.02 15.71
N ILE A 166 3.73 -0.87 15.09
CA ILE A 166 5.16 -0.67 14.85
C ILE A 166 5.38 0.53 13.91
N THR A 167 4.60 0.64 12.84
CA THR A 167 4.66 1.79 11.92
C THR A 167 4.35 3.09 12.66
N LEU A 168 3.33 3.12 13.52
CA LEU A 168 2.97 4.30 14.29
C LEU A 168 4.10 4.72 15.25
N ILE A 169 4.70 3.77 15.98
CA ILE A 169 5.87 4.04 16.83
C ILE A 169 7.01 4.63 15.99
N SER A 170 7.28 4.04 14.82
CA SER A 170 8.36 4.52 13.95
C SER A 170 8.11 5.95 13.46
N VAL A 171 6.86 6.29 13.13
CA VAL A 171 6.43 7.65 12.76
C VAL A 171 6.57 8.62 13.94
N LEU A 172 6.22 8.21 15.16
CA LEU A 172 6.37 9.05 16.36
C LEU A 172 7.84 9.34 16.69
N LEU A 173 8.72 8.35 16.51
CA LEU A 173 10.15 8.48 16.85
C LEU A 173 10.96 9.18 15.75
N ASN A 174 10.66 8.94 14.47
CA ASN A 174 11.51 9.36 13.36
C ASN A 174 10.80 10.26 12.34
N GLY A 175 9.52 10.57 12.55
CA GLY A 175 8.67 11.21 11.55
C GLY A 175 8.34 10.28 10.38
N ILE A 176 7.58 10.79 9.41
CA ILE A 176 7.26 10.04 8.17
C ILE A 176 8.47 10.12 7.24
N ASN A 177 9.16 8.99 7.06
CA ASN A 177 10.32 8.83 6.18
C ASN A 177 10.27 7.51 5.39
N GLY A 178 11.20 7.29 4.48
CA GLY A 178 11.24 6.07 3.67
C GLY A 178 11.38 4.78 4.49
N VAL A 179 11.99 4.82 5.68
CA VAL A 179 12.04 3.66 6.59
C VAL A 179 10.64 3.31 7.09
N THR A 180 9.85 4.29 7.54
CA THR A 180 8.46 4.06 7.98
C THR A 180 7.59 3.49 6.86
N GLU A 181 7.74 3.99 5.63
CA GLU A 181 6.98 3.50 4.48
C GLU A 181 7.38 2.06 4.13
N MET A 182 8.68 1.74 4.16
CA MET A 182 9.16 0.38 3.92
C MET A 182 8.72 -0.60 5.00
N LEU A 183 8.70 -0.20 6.28
CA LEU A 183 8.17 -1.02 7.36
C LEU A 183 6.69 -1.36 7.14
N PHE A 184 5.90 -0.36 6.74
CA PHE A 184 4.49 -0.54 6.45
C PHE A 184 4.26 -1.47 5.26
N ILE A 185 4.95 -1.24 4.14
CA ILE A 185 4.87 -2.08 2.93
C ILE A 185 5.23 -3.53 3.26
N ASN A 186 6.37 -3.74 3.94
CA ASN A 186 6.80 -5.09 4.32
C ASN A 186 5.83 -5.76 5.29
N GLY A 187 5.24 -5.00 6.21
CA GLY A 187 4.23 -5.52 7.13
C GLY A 187 2.97 -6.01 6.41
N ILE A 188 2.47 -5.23 5.45
CA ILE A 188 1.35 -5.65 4.59
C ILE A 188 1.74 -6.86 3.74
N SER A 189 2.98 -6.93 3.26
CA SER A 189 3.49 -8.10 2.55
C SER A 189 3.43 -9.37 3.40
N ILE A 190 3.83 -9.31 4.67
CA ILE A 190 3.76 -10.45 5.60
C ILE A 190 2.31 -10.93 5.72
N TRP A 191 1.38 -10.00 5.92
CA TRP A 191 -0.05 -10.31 5.99
C TRP A 191 -0.57 -10.95 4.70
N SER A 192 -0.21 -10.41 3.53
CA SER A 192 -0.66 -10.92 2.23
C SER A 192 -0.10 -12.32 1.93
N ILE A 193 1.15 -12.60 2.32
CA ILE A 193 1.75 -13.93 2.23
C ILE A 193 0.98 -14.91 3.13
N PHE A 194 0.71 -14.52 4.38
CA PHE A 194 -0.05 -15.34 5.32
C PHE A 194 -1.43 -15.72 4.76
N VAL A 195 -2.23 -14.74 4.31
CA VAL A 195 -3.56 -15.02 3.74
C VAL A 195 -3.48 -15.89 2.48
N THR A 196 -2.49 -15.64 1.62
CA THR A 196 -2.26 -16.45 0.41
C THR A 196 -2.00 -17.92 0.77
N ILE A 197 -1.14 -18.19 1.75
CA ILE A 197 -0.84 -19.56 2.21
C ILE A 197 -2.11 -20.22 2.75
N MET A 198 -2.86 -19.53 3.62
CA MET A 198 -4.09 -20.07 4.20
C MET A 198 -5.15 -20.36 3.13
N THR A 199 -5.25 -19.51 2.11
CA THR A 199 -6.15 -19.70 0.95
C THR A 199 -5.80 -20.95 0.14
N PHE A 200 -4.52 -21.33 0.11
CA PHE A 200 -4.04 -22.50 -0.63
C PHE A 200 -4.18 -23.82 0.13
N ILE A 201 -4.10 -23.77 1.47
CA ILE A 201 -4.24 -24.93 2.34
C ILE A 201 -5.70 -25.38 2.45
N ARG A 202 -6.64 -24.42 2.52
CA ARG A 202 -8.07 -24.66 2.24
C ARG A 202 -8.24 -24.96 0.76
#